data_AF-A0ABD0N555-F1
#
_entry.id   AF-A0ABD0N555-F1
#
_cell.length_a   1.000
_cell.length_b   1.000
_cell.length_c   1.000
_cell.angle_alpha   90.00
_cell.angle_beta   90.00
_cell.angle_gamma   90.00
#
_symmetry.space_group_name_H-M   'P 1'
#
loop_
_entity.id
_entity.type
_entity.pdbx_description
1 polymer ?
#
loop_
_entity_poly.entity_id
_entity_poly.type
_entity_poly.pdbx_seq_one_letter_code
_entity_poly.pdbx_strand_id
1 'polypeptide(L)' 'VFWGLDKKLAQRKHFPSVNWLISYSKYTRALDEYYDKHFPEFVPLRTKAKEILQEEEDLAEIVQLVGK' A
#
# COMPACT_ATOMS: atom_id res chain seq x y z
N VAL A 1 -12.62 7.93 0.45
CA VAL A 1 -11.83 6.69 0.59
C VAL A 1 -12.25 5.75 -0.52
N PHE A 2 -11.32 4.96 -1.05
CA PHE A 2 -11.61 3.87 -1.97
C PHE A 2 -10.76 2.66 -1.58
N TRP A 3 -11.41 1.52 -1.36
CA TRP A 3 -10.76 0.24 -1.09
C TRP A 3 -11.08 -0.72 -2.23
N GLY A 4 -10.13 -0.88 -3.15
CA GLY A 4 -10.24 -1.82 -4.25
C GLY A 4 -9.94 -3.24 -3.77
N LEU A 5 -10.86 -4.17 -4.01
CA LEU A 5 -10.67 -5.58 -3.68
C LEU A 5 -10.07 -6.32 -4.88
N ASP A 6 -9.01 -7.09 -4.67
CA ASP A 6 -8.35 -7.88 -5.71
C ASP A 6 -8.78 -9.34 -5.70
N LYS A 7 -9.21 -9.83 -6.86
CA LYS A 7 -9.50 -11.25 -7.07
C LYS A 7 -8.25 -12.12 -6.96
N LYS A 8 -7.08 -11.65 -7.44
CA LYS A 8 -5.82 -12.42 -7.38
C LYS A 8 -5.38 -12.66 -5.94
N LEU A 9 -5.55 -11.66 -5.06
CA LEU A 9 -5.25 -11.80 -3.63
C LEU A 9 -6.19 -12.81 -2.94
N ALA A 10 -7.50 -12.72 -3.22
CA ALA A 10 -8.48 -13.65 -2.69
C ALA A 10 -8.22 -15.10 -3.14
N GLN A 11 -7.86 -15.29 -4.41
CA GLN A 11 -7.51 -16.61 -4.97
C GLN A 11 -6.27 -17.21 -4.29
N ARG A 12 -5.32 -16.38 -3.86
CA ARG A 12 -4.14 -16.79 -3.08
C ARG A 12 -4.41 -16.94 -1.57
N LYS A 13 -5.69 -16.86 -1.13
CA LYS A 13 -6.12 -16.86 0.27
C LYS A 13 -5.48 -15.75 1.12
N HIS A 14 -5.08 -14.64 0.51
CA HIS A 14 -4.62 -13.47 1.24
C HIS A 14 -5.83 -12.63 1.67
N PHE A 15 -6.03 -12.53 2.98
CA PHE A 15 -7.11 -11.75 3.58
C PHE A 15 -6.57 -10.70 4.56
N PRO A 16 -7.17 -9.48 4.59
CA PRO A 16 -8.19 -8.98 3.68
C PRO A 16 -7.62 -8.75 2.26
N SER A 17 -8.42 -9.01 1.22
CA SER A 17 -7.97 -8.96 -0.19
C SER A 17 -7.96 -7.53 -0.76
N VAL A 18 -7.47 -6.57 0.00
CA VAL A 18 -7.38 -5.16 -0.41
C VAL A 18 -6.14 -4.98 -1.29
N ASN A 19 -6.35 -4.41 -2.47
CA ASN A 19 -5.26 -4.04 -3.36
C ASN A 19 -4.67 -2.70 -2.92
N TRP A 20 -3.44 -2.69 -2.43
CA TRP A 20 -2.77 -1.49 -1.93
C TRP A 20 -2.30 -0.52 -3.03
N LEU A 21 -2.19 -0.96 -4.29
CA LEU A 21 -1.74 -0.13 -5.41
C LEU A 21 -2.86 0.75 -5.97
N ILE A 22 -4.09 0.22 -6.05
CA ILE A 22 -5.25 0.98 -6.55
C ILE A 22 -6.05 1.67 -5.45
N SER A 23 -5.92 1.22 -4.20
CA SER A 23 -6.66 1.80 -3.07
C SER A 23 -6.08 3.13 -2.66
N TYR A 24 -6.94 4.11 -2.38
CA TYR A 24 -6.50 5.43 -1.96
C TYR A 24 -7.44 6.07 -0.93
N SER A 25 -6.89 7.01 -0.18
CA SER A 25 -7.66 7.88 0.71
C SER A 25 -7.25 9.32 0.49
N LYS A 26 -8.24 10.19 0.28
CA LYS A 26 -8.04 11.65 0.20
C LYS A 26 -7.98 12.31 1.59
N TYR A 27 -8.26 11.54 2.65
CA TYR A 27 -8.29 12.05 4.03
C TYR A 27 -6.93 12.00 4.72
N THR A 28 -5.88 11.47 4.08
CA THR A 28 -4.53 11.39 4.68
C THR A 28 -4.08 12.75 5.21
N ARG A 29 -4.15 13.80 4.37
CA ARG A 29 -3.75 15.16 4.76
C ARG A 29 -4.59 15.74 5.91
N ALA A 30 -5.88 15.44 5.94
CA ALA A 30 -6.77 15.90 7.02
C ALA A 30 -6.51 15.17 8.35
N LEU A 31 -5.95 13.96 8.29
CA LEU A 31 -5.64 13.15 9.47
C LEU A 31 -4.19 13.31 9.96
N ASP A 32 -3.31 13.92 9.15
CA ASP A 32 -1.90 14.07 9.51
C ASP A 32 -1.75 14.87 10.83
N GLU A 33 -2.52 15.94 11.07
CA GLU A 33 -2.48 16.69 12.35
C GLU A 33 -2.83 15.82 13.57
N TYR A 34 -3.80 14.91 13.43
CA TYR A 34 -4.18 13.99 14.49
C TYR A 34 -3.06 12.97 14.76
N TYR A 35 -2.47 12.42 13.71
CA TYR A 35 -1.38 11.45 13.83
C TYR A 35 -0.10 12.09 14.34
N ASP A 36 0.24 13.30 13.94
CA ASP A 36 1.42 14.01 14.45
C ASP A 36 1.32 14.25 15.96
N LYS A 37 0.11 14.50 16.48
CA LYS A 37 -0.13 14.72 17.91
C LYS A 37 -0.11 13.43 18.75
N HIS A 38 -0.68 12.35 18.25
CA HIS A 38 -0.89 11.12 19.03
C HIS A 38 0.06 9.98 18.67
N PHE A 39 0.57 9.95 17.44
CA PHE A 39 1.38 8.88 16.85
C PHE A 39 2.39 9.43 15.83
N PRO A 40 3.37 10.26 16.26
CA PRO A 40 4.24 11.01 15.35
C PRO A 40 5.08 10.15 14.40
N GLU A 41 5.35 8.89 14.76
CA GLU A 41 6.10 7.95 13.90
C GLU A 41 5.24 7.37 12.76
N PHE A 42 3.91 7.46 12.85
CA PHE A 42 3.02 6.81 11.91
C PHE A 42 3.11 7.38 10.49
N VAL A 43 3.19 8.70 10.35
CA VAL A 43 3.25 9.35 9.04
C VAL A 43 4.52 8.94 8.26
N PRO A 44 5.73 8.99 8.84
CA PRO A 44 6.94 8.46 8.21
C PRO A 44 6.86 6.97 7.87
N LEU A 45 6.39 6.13 8.81
CA LEU A 45 6.30 4.69 8.61
C LEU A 45 5.33 4.33 7.48
N ARG A 46 4.16 4.98 7.44
CA ARG A 46 3.16 4.82 6.38
C ARG A 46 3.74 5.18 5.01
N THR A 47 4.49 6.28 4.92
CA THR A 47 5.14 6.71 3.67
C THR A 47 6.16 5.67 3.23
N LYS A 48 7.05 5.24 4.13
CA LYS A 48 8.08 4.26 3.78
C LYS A 48 7.49 2.90 3.39
N ALA A 49 6.45 2.44 4.08
CA ALA A 49 5.76 1.20 3.74
C ALA A 49 5.14 1.25 2.34
N LYS A 50 4.55 2.38 1.94
CA LYS A 50 4.01 2.56 0.59
C LYS A 50 5.09 2.55 -0.48
N GLU A 51 6.21 3.21 -0.22
CA GLU A 51 7.36 3.20 -1.13
C GLU A 51 7.87 1.78 -1.36
N ILE A 52 8.09 1.01 -0.28
CA ILE A 52 8.58 -0.38 -0.37
C ILE A 52 7.62 -1.26 -1.16
N LEU A 53 6.31 -1.12 -0.95
CA LEU A 53 5.31 -1.90 -1.69
C LEU A 53 5.26 -1.53 -3.17
N GLN A 54 5.54 -0.29 -3.53
CA GLN A 54 5.62 0.14 -4.92
C GLN A 54 6.91 -0.38 -5.58
N GLU A 55 8.05 -0.25 -4.89
CA GLU A 55 9.34 -0.78 -5.35
C GLU A 55 9.27 -2.30 -5.56
N GLU A 56 8.56 -3.03 -4.70
CA GLU A 56 8.37 -4.48 -4.84
C GLU A 56 7.60 -4.85 -6.11
N GLU A 57 6.53 -4.14 -6.43
CA GLU A 57 5.75 -4.37 -7.65
C GLU A 57 6.59 -4.07 -8.91
N ASP A 58 7.30 -2.94 -8.91
CA ASP A 58 8.16 -2.54 -10.04
C ASP A 58 9.28 -3.57 -10.28
N LEU A 59 9.89 -4.09 -9.19
CA LEU A 59 10.89 -5.15 -9.28
C LEU A 59 10.28 -6.48 -9.74
N ALA A 60 9.08 -6.83 -9.28
CA ALA A 60 8.39 -8.04 -9.69
C ALA A 60 8.08 -8.04 -11.21
N GLU A 61 7.74 -6.89 -11.78
CA GLU A 61 7.56 -6.73 -13.23
C GLU A 61 8.88 -6.98 -13.98
N ILE A 62 9.99 -6.38 -13.53
CA ILE A 62 11.31 -6.59 -14.15
C ILE A 62 11.73 -8.06 -14.08
N VAL A 63 11.56 -8.73 -12.94
CA VAL A 63 11.90 -10.14 -12.76
C VAL A 63 11.10 -11.04 -13.71
N GLN A 64 9.83 -10.73 -13.97
CA GLN A 64 9.01 -11.47 -14.93
C GLN A 64 9.48 -11.29 -16.38
N LEU A 65 10.02 -10.11 -16.72
CA LEU A 65 10.50 -9.80 -18.07
C LEU A 65 11.89 -10.40 -18.37
N VAL A 66 12.80 -10.34 -17.41
CA VAL A 66 14.19 -10.82 -17.59
C VAL A 66 14.28 -12.34 -17.45
N GLY A 67 13.34 -12.95 -16.74
CA GLY A 67 13.40 -14.37 -16.40
C GLY A 67 14.37 -14.62 -15.24
N LYS A 68 14.07 -15.64 -14.44
CA LYS A 68 14.93 -16.07 -13.34
C LYS A 68 16.34 -16.45 -13.79
#